data_AF-A0A496YQ78-F1
#
_entry.id   AF-A0A496YQ78-F1
#
_cell.length_a   1.000
_cell.length_b   1.000
_cell.length_c   1.000
_cell.angle_alpha   90.00
_cell.angle_beta   90.00
_cell.angle_gamma   90.00
#
_symmetry.space_group_name_H-M   'P 1'
#
loop_
_entity.id
_entity.type
_entity.pdbx_description
1 polymer ?
#
loop_
_entity_poly.entity_id
_entity_poly.type
_entity_poly.pdbx_seq_one_letter_code
_entity_poly.pdbx_strand_id
1 'polypeptide(L)' 'MGDGETAKRYLFIFAHPDDEVFIAGTMKQLITMGHEVYGVWVTSGEARGGRELR' A
#
# COMPACT_ATOMS: atom_id res chain seq x y z
N MET A 1 -1.81 22.34 -22.58
CA MET A 1 -2.37 21.09 -22.01
C MET A 1 -1.35 20.02 -22.31
N GLY A 2 -0.54 19.64 -21.32
CA GLY A 2 0.50 18.63 -21.50
C GLY A 2 -0.12 17.27 -21.77
N ASP A 3 0.61 16.45 -22.52
CA ASP A 3 0.20 15.14 -23.04
C ASP A 3 -0.55 14.31 -22.00
N GLY A 4 -1.70 13.74 -22.40
CA GLY A 4 -2.55 12.94 -21.52
C GLY A 4 -1.80 11.74 -20.97
N GLU A 5 -1.32 11.85 -19.73
CA GLU A 5 -0.69 10.74 -19.04
C GLU A 5 -1.73 9.62 -18.89
N THR A 6 -1.47 8.50 -19.57
CA THR A 6 -2.35 7.34 -19.54
C THR A 6 -2.38 6.78 -18.13
N ALA A 7 -3.58 6.44 -17.65
CA ALA A 7 -3.77 5.82 -16.35
C ALA A 7 -2.86 4.58 -16.22
N LYS A 8 -2.03 4.55 -15.17
CA LYS A 8 -1.11 3.46 -14.84
C LYS A 8 -1.71 2.60 -13.72
N ARG A 9 -1.14 1.41 -13.54
CA ARG A 9 -1.47 0.49 -12.45
C ARG A 9 -0.26 0.33 -11.54
N TYR A 10 -0.45 0.53 -10.24
CA TYR A 10 0.57 0.41 -9.20
C TYR A 10 0.24 -0.74 -8.26
N LEU A 11 1.25 -1.54 -7.89
CA LEU A 11 1.15 -2.63 -6.92
C LEU A 11 2.11 -2.34 -5.76
N PHE A 12 1.57 -2.23 -4.56
CA PHE A 12 2.33 -2.15 -3.33
C PHE A 12 2.32 -3.49 -2.60
N ILE A 13 3.48 -3.92 -2.12
CA ILE A 13 3.65 -5.16 -1.36
C ILE A 13 4.06 -4.78 0.06
N PHE A 14 3.27 -5.21 1.03
CA PHE A 14 3.43 -4.91 2.44
C PHE A 14 3.70 -6.19 3.22
N ALA A 15 4.48 -6.10 4.30
CA ALA A 15 4.79 -7.28 5.11
C ALA A 15 3.58 -7.68 5.96
N HIS A 16 2.95 -6.72 6.63
CA HIS A 16 1.83 -6.93 7.55
C HIS A 16 0.72 -5.90 7.31
N PRO A 17 -0.55 -6.22 7.63
CA PRO A 17 -1.60 -5.22 7.70
C PRO A 17 -1.17 -4.06 8.60
N ASP A 18 -1.55 -2.84 8.25
CA ASP A 18 -1.16 -1.56 8.85
C ASP A 18 0.15 -0.94 8.31
N ASP A 19 1.03 -1.69 7.63
CA ASP A 19 2.24 -1.12 7.01
C ASP A 19 1.90 -0.07 5.93
N GLU A 20 0.76 -0.23 5.25
CA GLU A 20 0.32 0.68 4.20
C GLU A 20 -0.04 2.08 4.72
N VAL A 21 -0.33 2.21 6.01
CA VAL A 21 -0.70 3.48 6.66
C VAL A 21 0.42 4.51 6.52
N PHE A 22 1.68 4.07 6.58
CA PHE A 22 2.85 4.95 6.44
C PHE A 22 2.93 5.65 5.08
N ILE A 23 2.30 5.09 4.04
CA ILE A 23 2.31 5.64 2.68
C ILE A 23 0.91 5.95 2.13
N ALA A 24 -0.12 5.96 2.99
CA ALA A 24 -1.51 6.16 2.57
C ALA A 24 -1.71 7.47 1.78
N GLY A 25 -0.97 8.53 2.13
CA GLY A 25 -0.99 9.80 1.39
C GLY A 25 -0.54 9.65 -0.07
N THR A 26 0.53 8.89 -0.32
CA THR A 26 1.03 8.63 -1.68
C THR A 26 0.04 7.81 -2.49
N MET A 27 -0.52 6.74 -1.89
CA MET A 27 -1.55 5.93 -2.57
C MET A 27 -2.78 6.78 -2.93
N LYS A 28 -3.20 7.68 -2.03
CA LYS A 28 -4.31 8.61 -2.29
C LYS A 28 -4.01 9.59 -3.43
N GLN A 29 -2.78 10.09 -3.53
CA GLN A 29 -2.35 10.97 -4.63
C GLN A 29 -2.43 10.24 -5.97
N LEU A 30 -1.92 9.02 -6.07
CA LEU A 30 -1.98 8.21 -7.29
C LEU A 30 -3.43 7.96 -7.73
N ILE A 31 -4.33 7.62 -6.79
CA ILE A 31 -5.76 7.46 -7.07
C ILE A 31 -6.37 8.77 -7.56
N THR A 32 -6.01 9.90 -6.96
CA THR A 32 -6.53 11.23 -7.34
C THR A 32 -6.05 11.64 -8.74
N MET A 33 -4.86 11.19 -9.15
CA MET A 33 -4.31 11.37 -10.50
C MET A 33 -4.94 10.44 -11.54
N GLY A 34 -5.89 9.58 -11.14
CA GLY A 34 -6.57 8.65 -12.05
C GLY A 34 -5.82 7.34 -12.30
N HIS A 35 -4.84 7.00 -11.46
CA HIS A 35 -4.17 5.70 -11.51
C HIS A 35 -4.91 4.65 -10.68
N GLU A 36 -4.75 3.38 -11.05
CA GLU A 36 -5.21 2.25 -10.24
C GLU A 36 -4.12 1.85 -9.23
N VAL A 37 -4.54 1.54 -8.01
CA VAL A 37 -3.64 1.15 -6.91
C VAL A 37 -4.13 -0.14 -6.29
N TYR A 38 -3.23 -1.12 -6.20
CA TYR A 38 -3.46 -2.41 -5.56
C TYR A 38 -2.49 -2.58 -4.38
N GLY A 39 -2.97 -3.16 -3.29
CA GLY A 39 -2.16 -3.55 -2.13
C GLY A 39 -2.18 -5.07 -1.94
N VAL A 40 -1.03 -5.64 -1.63
CA VAL A 40 -0.89 -7.05 -1.25
C VAL A 40 -0.12 -7.13 0.06
N TRP A 41 -0.63 -7.94 0.98
CA TRP A 41 -0.01 -8.20 2.27
C TRP A 41 0.52 -9.62 2.30
N VAL A 42 1.78 -9.77 2.69
CA VAL A 42 2.44 -11.09 2.73
C VAL A 42 1.97 -11.92 3.91
N THR A 43 1.53 -11.28 4.99
CA THR A 43 1.07 -11.95 6.22
C THR A 43 -0.29 -11.42 6.68
N SER A 44 -0.96 -12.13 7.58
CA SER A 44 -2.20 -11.70 8.25
C SER A 44 -1.97 -10.82 9.49
N GLY A 45 -0.71 -10.60 9.90
CA GLY A 45 -0.38 -9.81 11.10
C GLY A 45 -0.73 -10.47 12.44
N GLU A 46 -1.01 -11.77 12.47
CA GLU A 46 -1.43 -12.51 13.67
C GLU A 46 -0.37 -12.51 14.79
N ALA A 47 0.92 -12.50 14.43
CA ALA A 47 2.02 -12.41 15.39
C ALA A 47 2.27 -10.95 15.79
N ARG A 48 1.48 -10.41 16.71
CA ARG A 48 1.84 -9.16 17.39
C ARG A 48 3.02 -9.44 18.32
N GLY A 49 4.06 -8.60 18.27
CA GLY A 49 5.34 -8.73 19.00
C GLY A 49 5.25 -8.64 20.54
N GLY A 50 4.31 -9.35 21.16
CA GLY A 50 4.33 -9.69 22.57
C GLY A 50 5.20 -10.92 22.75
N ARG A 51 6.41 -10.70 23.28
CA ARG A 51 7.29 -11.68 23.92
C ARG A 51 6.75 -13.11 23.95
N GLU A 52 7.42 -14.00 23.23
CA GLU A 52 7.35 -15.41 23.56
C GLU A 52 7.97 -15.60 24.95
N LEU A 53 7.15 -16.14 25.86
CA LEU A 53 7.48 -16.55 27.21
C LEU A 53 8.67 -17.51 27.15
N ARG A 54 9.80 -17.12 27.76
CA ARG A 54 10.83 -18.05 28.22
C ARG A 54 10.85 -18.02 29.74
#